data_AF-A0A9D7HAH7-F1
#
_entry.id   AF-A0A9D7HAH7-F1
#
_cell.length_a   1.000
_cell.length_b   1.000
_cell.length_c   1.000
_cell.angle_alpha   90.00
_cell.angle_beta   90.00
_cell.angle_gamma   90.00
#
_symmetry.space_group_name_H-M   'P 1'
#
loop_
_entity.id
_entity.type
_entity.pdbx_description
1 polymer ?
#
loop_
_entity_poly.entity_id
_entity_poly.type
_entity_poly.pdbx_seq_one_letter_code
_entity_poly.pdbx_strand_id
1 'polypeptide(L)'
;MNLRYPAFIAFAMVTLLVRSQAPSFIFFGSVTPVDRSSSKHIIEAVKNVDPTAEVFHSDDMTILQVRSTSNMGEAFYRSAIETTGVQLLPGTRTAEELGLNNVNPNGPPVFVLTGDPAADKARYEAAVAQWNIAHPDQPIGTAIHLRNGQ
;
A
#
# COMPACT_ATOMS: atom_id res chain seq x y z
N MET A 1 -11.77 -55.82 -11.28
CA MET A 1 -12.13 -54.80 -10.27
C MET A 1 -10.91 -54.58 -9.39
N ASN A 2 -10.32 -53.41 -9.16
CA ASN A 2 -10.65 -52.04 -9.50
C ASN A 2 -9.35 -51.21 -9.49
N LEU A 3 -8.73 -51.00 -10.65
CA LEU A 3 -7.59 -50.10 -10.85
C LEU A 3 -8.06 -48.62 -11.00
N ARG A 4 -9.09 -48.21 -10.24
CA ARG A 4 -9.77 -46.92 -10.39
C ARG A 4 -9.53 -45.95 -9.23
N TYR A 5 -8.86 -46.40 -8.17
CA TYR A 5 -8.75 -45.65 -6.92
C TYR A 5 -7.46 -44.83 -6.70
N PRO A 6 -6.28 -45.12 -7.30
CA PRO A 6 -5.10 -44.30 -7.02
C PRO A 6 -5.07 -42.98 -7.81
N ALA A 7 -5.81 -42.88 -8.93
CA ALA A 7 -5.81 -41.67 -9.77
C ALA A 7 -6.54 -40.48 -9.13
N PHE A 8 -7.52 -40.72 -8.26
CA PHE A 8 -8.29 -39.64 -7.62
C PHE A 8 -7.55 -38.96 -6.45
N ILE A 9 -6.60 -39.64 -5.82
CA ILE A 9 -5.83 -39.06 -4.70
C ILE A 9 -4.71 -38.13 -5.21
N ALA A 10 -4.15 -38.42 -6.39
CA ALA A 10 -3.13 -37.56 -7.01
C ALA A 10 -3.67 -36.19 -7.43
N PHE A 11 -4.96 -36.07 -7.78
CA PHE A 11 -5.57 -34.81 -8.19
C PHE A 11 -5.88 -33.86 -7.00
N ALA A 12 -6.09 -34.42 -5.80
CA ALA A 12 -6.42 -33.64 -4.61
C ALA A 12 -5.20 -32.98 -3.92
N MET A 13 -3.97 -33.42 -4.22
CA MET A 13 -2.75 -32.82 -3.64
C MET A 13 -2.18 -31.64 -4.45
N VAL A 14 -2.57 -31.46 -5.72
CA VAL A 14 -2.04 -30.37 -6.55
C VAL A 14 -2.68 -29.01 -6.23
N THR A 15 -3.84 -28.99 -5.57
CA THR A 15 -4.59 -27.75 -5.28
C THR A 15 -4.15 -27.01 -4.00
N LEU A 16 -3.26 -27.57 -3.18
CA LEU A 16 -2.86 -26.98 -1.89
C LEU A 16 -1.65 -26.03 -1.95
N LEU A 17 -1.11 -25.75 -3.14
CA LEU A 17 0.06 -24.87 -3.30
C LEU A 17 -0.24 -23.51 -3.96
N VAL A 18 -1.50 -23.11 -4.07
CA VAL A 18 -1.84 -21.72 -4.39
C VAL A 18 -1.60 -20.87 -3.14
N ARG A 19 -0.32 -20.61 -2.82
CA ARG A 19 0.02 -19.48 -1.95
C ARG A 19 -0.30 -18.23 -2.75
N SER A 20 -1.42 -17.60 -2.42
CA SER A 20 -1.70 -16.20 -2.75
C SER A 20 -0.46 -15.39 -2.39
N GLN A 21 0.38 -15.05 -3.37
CA GLN A 21 1.47 -14.10 -3.17
C GLN A 21 0.81 -12.74 -3.00
N ALA A 22 0.68 -12.31 -1.74
CA ALA A 22 0.24 -10.96 -1.44
C ALA A 22 1.26 -9.97 -2.03
N PRO A 23 0.80 -8.83 -2.57
CA PRO A 23 1.71 -7.80 -3.05
C PRO A 23 2.63 -7.33 -1.92
N SER A 24 3.92 -7.21 -2.20
CA SER A 24 4.88 -6.57 -1.32
C SER A 24 4.96 -5.08 -1.62
N PHE A 25 5.21 -4.29 -0.57
CA PHE A 25 5.33 -2.84 -0.63
C PHE A 25 6.68 -2.42 -0.09
N ILE A 26 7.42 -1.64 -0.87
CA ILE A 26 8.73 -1.12 -0.48
C ILE A 26 8.70 0.39 -0.67
N PHE A 27 9.09 1.12 0.37
CA PHE A 27 9.09 2.58 0.35
C PHE A 27 10.51 3.13 0.36
N PHE A 28 10.74 4.12 -0.50
CA PHE A 28 11.99 4.83 -0.65
C PHE A 28 11.74 6.32 -0.42
N GLY A 29 12.50 6.92 0.49
CA GLY A 29 12.57 8.38 0.60
C GLY A 29 13.65 8.92 -0.33
N SER A 30 13.36 10.00 -1.06
CA SER A 30 14.35 10.73 -1.85
C SER A 30 14.93 11.91 -1.06
N VAL A 31 16.17 12.30 -1.38
CA VAL A 31 16.84 13.45 -0.75
C VAL A 31 16.19 14.77 -1.19
N THR A 32 15.73 14.83 -2.43
CA THR A 32 15.00 15.96 -3.02
C THR A 32 13.70 15.48 -3.66
N PRO A 33 12.67 16.32 -3.79
CA PRO A 33 11.47 15.98 -4.55
C PRO A 33 11.83 15.47 -5.94
N VAL A 34 11.26 14.31 -6.31
CA VAL A 34 11.47 13.69 -7.63
C VAL A 34 10.76 14.53 -8.68
N ASP A 35 11.49 14.92 -9.72
CA ASP A 35 10.90 15.64 -10.82
C ASP A 35 9.93 14.77 -11.62
N ARG A 36 8.84 15.36 -12.12
CA ARG A 36 7.81 14.64 -12.88
C ARG A 36 8.36 14.05 -14.17
N SER A 37 9.40 14.65 -14.77
CA SER A 37 10.04 14.07 -15.95
C SER A 37 10.81 12.79 -15.60
N SER A 38 11.47 12.75 -14.43
CA SER A 38 12.17 11.59 -13.90
C SER A 38 11.22 10.45 -13.51
N SER A 39 9.98 10.74 -13.07
CA SER A 39 9.03 9.69 -12.65
C SER A 39 8.73 8.65 -13.73
N LYS A 40 8.65 9.07 -15.00
CA LYS A 40 8.44 8.13 -16.11
C LYS A 40 9.63 7.18 -16.28
N HIS A 41 10.84 7.73 -16.21
CA HIS A 41 12.07 6.95 -16.31
C HIS A 41 12.22 5.99 -15.12
N ILE A 42 11.79 6.39 -13.92
CA ILE A 42 11.77 5.52 -12.75
C ILE A 42 10.81 4.35 -12.95
N ILE A 43 9.58 4.62 -13.40
CA ILE A 43 8.59 3.57 -13.68
C ILE A 43 9.16 2.58 -14.72
N GLU A 44 9.78 3.08 -15.78
CA GLU A 44 10.39 2.24 -16.82
C GLU A 44 11.55 1.42 -16.28
N ALA A 45 12.47 2.03 -15.53
CA ALA A 45 13.61 1.34 -14.93
C ALA A 45 13.17 0.24 -13.96
N VAL A 46 12.18 0.52 -13.11
CA VAL A 46 11.61 -0.47 -12.19
C VAL A 46 10.91 -1.59 -12.96
N LYS A 47 10.14 -1.27 -14.00
CA LYS A 47 9.46 -2.28 -14.83
C LYS A 47 10.40 -3.15 -15.65
N ASN A 48 11.56 -2.61 -16.05
CA ASN A 48 12.60 -3.37 -16.73
C ASN A 48 13.22 -4.44 -15.83
N VAL A 49 13.28 -4.18 -14.52
CA VAL A 49 13.77 -5.14 -13.52
C VAL A 49 12.66 -6.09 -13.05
N ASP A 50 11.45 -5.56 -12.86
CA ASP A 50 10.26 -6.34 -12.51
C ASP A 50 9.03 -5.88 -13.33
N PRO A 51 8.62 -6.65 -14.35
CA PRO A 51 7.46 -6.34 -15.17
C PRO A 51 6.13 -6.27 -14.40
N THR A 52 6.06 -6.87 -13.21
CA THR A 52 4.87 -6.89 -12.34
C THR A 52 4.83 -5.72 -11.35
N ALA A 53 5.89 -4.92 -11.28
CA ALA A 53 5.98 -3.81 -10.36
C ALA A 53 5.18 -2.58 -10.83
N GLU A 54 4.59 -1.90 -9.85
CA GLU A 54 3.95 -0.60 -9.98
C GLU A 54 4.63 0.40 -9.05
N VAL A 55 4.87 1.61 -9.55
CA VAL A 55 5.49 2.69 -8.78
C VAL A 55 4.46 3.76 -8.52
N PHE A 56 4.29 4.10 -7.24
CA PHE A 56 3.49 5.20 -6.75
C PHE A 56 4.41 6.25 -6.11
N HIS A 57 3.90 7.45 -5.93
CA HIS A 57 4.62 8.54 -5.29
C HIS A 57 3.70 9.31 -4.34
N SER A 58 4.30 9.99 -3.36
CA SER A 58 3.59 10.97 -2.54
C SER A 58 3.23 12.23 -3.32
N ASP A 59 2.34 13.05 -2.77
CA ASP A 59 1.91 14.33 -3.37
C ASP A 59 3.07 15.34 -3.45
N ASP A 60 3.99 15.32 -2.49
CA ASP A 60 5.18 16.17 -2.43
C ASP A 60 6.37 15.59 -3.21
N MET A 61 6.20 14.43 -3.87
CA MET A 61 7.21 13.73 -4.67
C MET A 61 8.48 13.31 -3.91
N THR A 62 8.47 13.28 -2.58
CA THR A 62 9.64 12.89 -1.77
C THR A 62 9.67 11.40 -1.44
N ILE A 63 8.56 10.69 -1.65
CA ILE A 63 8.42 9.27 -1.34
C ILE A 63 8.03 8.53 -2.62
N LEU A 64 8.72 7.42 -2.86
CA LEU A 64 8.38 6.45 -3.88
C LEU A 64 7.96 5.13 -3.22
N GLN A 65 6.84 4.58 -3.65
CA GLN A 65 6.34 3.29 -3.21
C GLN A 65 6.38 2.33 -4.40
N VAL A 66 7.09 1.22 -4.25
CA VAL A 66 7.09 0.13 -5.22
C VAL A 66 6.18 -0.98 -4.69
N ARG A 67 5.13 -1.29 -5.43
CA ARG A 67 4.24 -2.44 -5.22
C ARG A 67 4.61 -3.53 -6.20
N SER A 68 4.84 -4.75 -5.73
CA SER A 68 5.24 -5.86 -6.60
C SER A 68 4.71 -7.20 -6.11
N THR A 69 4.54 -8.16 -7.02
CA THR A 69 4.25 -9.57 -6.69
C THR A 69 5.48 -10.49 -6.81
N SER A 70 6.60 -10.01 -7.36
CA SER A 70 7.78 -10.83 -7.66
C SER A 70 8.65 -11.16 -6.44
N ASN A 71 8.41 -10.50 -5.30
CA ASN A 71 9.23 -10.58 -4.08
C ASN A 71 10.73 -10.30 -4.31
N MET A 72 11.08 -9.50 -5.33
CA MET A 72 12.46 -9.03 -5.48
C MET A 72 12.90 -8.18 -4.29
N GLY A 73 14.18 -8.29 -3.93
CA GLY A 73 14.76 -7.54 -2.81
C GLY A 73 14.87 -6.04 -3.09
N GLU A 74 14.81 -5.24 -2.02
CA GLU A 74 14.94 -3.78 -2.06
C GLU A 74 16.11 -3.31 -2.94
N ALA A 75 17.29 -3.92 -2.79
CA ALA A 75 18.51 -3.47 -3.46
C ALA A 75 18.37 -3.40 -4.99
N PHE A 76 17.56 -4.28 -5.59
CA PHE A 76 17.30 -4.26 -7.03
C PHE A 76 16.49 -3.03 -7.43
N TYR A 77 15.43 -2.73 -6.69
CA TYR A 77 14.60 -1.55 -6.94
C TYR A 77 15.36 -0.24 -6.67
N ARG A 78 16.14 -0.20 -5.57
CA ARG A 78 16.99 0.96 -5.27
C ARG A 78 17.94 1.25 -6.42
N SER A 79 18.66 0.23 -6.89
CA SER A 79 19.61 0.40 -7.99
C SER A 79 18.90 0.88 -9.26
N ALA A 80 17.74 0.30 -9.59
CA ALA A 80 16.95 0.75 -10.74
C ALA A 80 16.54 2.22 -10.63
N ILE A 81 16.06 2.65 -9.46
CA ILE A 81 15.65 4.04 -9.24
C ILE A 81 16.86 4.99 -9.31
N GLU A 82 17.97 4.65 -8.67
CA GLU A 82 19.17 5.49 -8.63
C GLU A 82 19.82 5.68 -10.01
N THR A 83 19.70 4.70 -10.93
CA THR A 83 20.18 4.87 -12.32
C THR A 83 19.49 6.00 -13.09
N THR A 84 18.32 6.44 -12.64
CA THR A 84 17.58 7.57 -13.23
C THR A 84 18.07 8.94 -12.74
N GLY A 85 19.06 8.97 -11.86
CA GLY A 85 19.64 10.19 -11.28
C GLY A 85 18.96 10.64 -9.99
N VAL A 86 17.98 9.90 -9.47
CA VAL A 86 17.36 10.19 -8.17
C VAL A 86 18.23 9.67 -7.04
N GLN A 87 18.55 10.53 -6.09
CA GLN A 87 19.24 10.13 -4.86
C GLN A 87 18.24 9.71 -3.79
N LEU A 88 18.38 8.48 -3.30
CA LEU A 88 17.54 7.90 -2.26
C LEU A 88 18.25 7.95 -0.90
N LEU A 89 17.46 8.12 0.15
CA LEU A 89 17.89 7.94 1.53
C LEU A 89 18.19 6.46 1.79
N PRO A 90 19.13 6.15 2.70
CA PRO A 90 19.53 4.78 2.99
C PRO A 90 18.38 3.99 3.66
N GLY A 91 18.30 2.71 3.31
CA GLY A 91 17.33 1.75 3.86
C GLY A 91 15.91 1.89 3.30
N THR A 92 15.08 0.88 3.58
CA THR A 92 13.63 0.96 3.42
C THR A 92 13.02 1.67 4.61
N ARG A 93 11.93 2.40 4.38
CA ARG A 93 11.09 2.90 5.47
C ARG A 93 9.73 2.22 5.47
N THR A 94 9.07 2.20 6.61
CA THR A 94 7.65 1.79 6.67
C THR A 94 6.73 2.97 6.31
N ALA A 95 5.48 2.67 5.95
CA ALA A 95 4.48 3.70 5.67
C ALA A 95 4.25 4.61 6.89
N GLU A 96 4.39 4.06 8.10
CA GLU A 96 4.27 4.77 9.37
C GLU A 96 5.43 5.73 9.60
N GLU A 97 6.67 5.30 9.36
CA GLU A 97 7.88 6.14 9.50
C GLU A 97 7.88 7.32 8.53
N LEU A 98 7.24 7.14 7.38
CA LEU A 98 7.08 8.17 6.36
C LEU A 98 5.85 9.05 6.59
N GLY A 99 5.05 8.77 7.61
CA GLY A 99 3.84 9.51 7.90
C GLY A 99 2.75 9.39 6.83
N LEU A 100 2.84 8.42 5.93
CA LEU A 100 1.79 8.15 4.93
C LEU A 100 0.48 7.70 5.61
N ASN A 101 0.60 7.12 6.81
CA ASN A 101 -0.51 6.77 7.69
C ASN A 101 -0.64 7.72 8.90
N ASN A 102 0.01 8.90 8.89
CA ASN A 102 -0.15 9.86 9.98
C ASN A 102 -1.57 10.43 9.96
N VAL A 103 -2.44 9.78 10.72
CA VAL A 103 -3.61 10.43 11.30
C VAL A 103 -3.03 11.59 12.12
N ASN A 104 -3.10 12.81 11.60
CA ASN A 104 -2.71 13.98 12.37
C ASN A 104 -3.49 13.94 13.70
N PRO A 105 -2.83 13.75 14.86
CA PRO A 105 -3.55 13.59 16.13
C PRO A 105 -4.33 14.85 16.51
N ASN A 106 -3.98 16.00 15.91
CA ASN A 106 -4.66 17.29 16.07
C ASN A 106 -5.49 17.67 14.83
N GLY A 107 -5.64 16.77 13.87
CA GLY A 107 -6.40 17.00 12.63
C GLY A 107 -7.73 16.25 12.64
N PRO A 108 -8.65 16.63 11.73
CA PRO A 108 -9.90 15.91 11.53
C PRO A 108 -9.67 14.39 11.39
N PRO A 109 -10.48 13.55 12.06
CA PRO A 109 -10.44 12.09 11.89
C PRO A 109 -10.48 11.68 10.42
N VAL A 110 -9.64 10.71 10.05
CA VAL A 110 -9.55 10.12 8.71
C VAL A 110 -10.02 8.67 8.77
N PHE A 111 -10.75 8.24 7.74
CA PHE A 111 -11.19 6.84 7.63
C PHE A 111 -10.02 5.95 7.19
N VAL A 112 -9.76 4.87 7.94
CA VAL A 112 -8.68 3.92 7.66
C VAL A 112 -9.29 2.56 7.35
N LEU A 113 -8.91 1.97 6.21
CA LEU A 113 -9.33 0.64 5.78
C LEU A 113 -8.33 -0.41 6.29
N THR A 114 -8.74 -1.30 7.19
CA THR A 114 -7.91 -2.43 7.66
C THR A 114 -8.42 -3.79 7.18
N GLY A 115 -9.43 -3.80 6.31
CA GLY A 115 -10.01 -5.03 5.74
C GLY A 115 -11.18 -5.61 6.54
N ASP A 116 -11.60 -4.95 7.62
CA ASP A 116 -12.85 -5.24 8.34
C ASP A 116 -13.74 -3.99 8.28
N PRO A 117 -14.68 -3.93 7.33
CA PRO A 117 -15.51 -2.75 7.10
C PRO A 117 -16.33 -2.33 8.33
N ALA A 118 -16.73 -3.28 9.18
CA ALA A 118 -17.52 -2.98 10.37
C ALA A 118 -16.65 -2.33 11.44
N ALA A 119 -15.45 -2.87 11.66
CA ALA A 119 -14.48 -2.30 12.61
C ALA A 119 -13.91 -0.95 12.12
N ASP A 120 -13.66 -0.81 10.82
CA ASP A 120 -13.19 0.42 10.18
C ASP A 120 -14.19 1.56 10.38
N LYS A 121 -15.47 1.27 10.14
CA LYS A 121 -16.57 2.21 10.38
C LYS A 121 -16.70 2.60 11.84
N ALA A 122 -16.70 1.62 12.75
CA ALA A 122 -16.86 1.89 14.17
C ALA A 122 -15.72 2.77 14.74
N ARG A 123 -14.46 2.52 14.31
CA ARG A 123 -13.33 3.37 14.68
C ARG A 123 -13.49 4.79 14.18
N TYR A 124 -13.90 4.96 12.93
CA TYR A 124 -14.07 6.29 12.35
C TYR A 124 -15.19 7.08 13.04
N GLU A 125 -16.34 6.45 13.28
CA GLU A 125 -17.46 7.10 13.97
C GLU A 125 -17.09 7.52 15.40
N ALA A 126 -16.35 6.67 16.13
CA ALA A 126 -15.86 7.00 17.46
C ALA A 126 -14.89 8.20 17.44
N ALA A 127 -13.98 8.24 16.47
CA ALA A 127 -13.04 9.35 16.31
C ALA A 127 -13.76 10.67 15.95
N VAL A 128 -14.76 10.62 15.06
CA VAL A 128 -15.60 11.79 14.71
C VAL A 128 -16.39 12.30 15.91
N ALA A 129 -16.95 11.41 16.72
CA ALA A 129 -17.68 11.79 17.92
C ALA A 129 -16.76 12.51 18.93
N GLN A 130 -15.55 12.00 19.14
CA GLN A 130 -14.54 12.64 20.00
C GLN A 130 -14.09 13.99 19.44
N TRP A 131 -13.87 14.09 18.12
CA TRP A 131 -13.51 15.33 17.46
C TRP A 131 -14.57 16.41 17.65
N ASN A 132 -15.85 16.09 17.42
CA ASN A 132 -16.94 17.06 17.53
C ASN A 132 -17.16 17.55 18.97
N ILE A 133 -16.78 16.76 19.98
CA ILE A 133 -16.77 17.19 21.39
C ILE A 133 -15.62 18.18 21.62
N ALA A 134 -14.44 17.89 21.08
CA ALA A 134 -13.23 18.70 21.27
C ALA A 134 -13.21 19.98 20.42
N HIS A 135 -13.88 19.98 19.26
CA HIS A 135 -13.87 21.05 18.26
C HIS A 135 -15.30 21.44 17.85
N PRO A 136 -16.07 22.06 18.76
CA PRO A 136 -17.47 22.42 18.52
C PRO A 136 -17.65 23.48 17.43
N ASP A 137 -16.61 24.24 17.09
CA ASP A 137 -16.55 25.24 16.03
C ASP A 137 -16.33 24.63 14.63
N GLN A 138 -15.88 23.37 14.57
CA GLN A 138 -15.56 22.66 13.32
C GLN A 138 -16.15 21.24 13.31
N PRO A 139 -17.48 21.11 13.42
CA PRO A 139 -18.11 19.81 13.47
C PRO A 139 -17.99 19.10 12.12
N ILE A 140 -17.59 17.83 12.17
CA ILE A 140 -17.60 16.94 11.03
C ILE A 140 -18.96 16.25 11.00
N GLY A 141 -19.70 16.45 9.91
CA GLY A 141 -20.93 15.70 9.64
C GLY A 141 -20.62 14.22 9.41
N THR A 142 -21.51 13.33 9.82
CA THR A 142 -21.39 11.89 9.52
C THR A 142 -21.28 11.68 8.00
N ALA A 143 -20.30 10.89 7.57
CA ALA A 143 -19.99 10.70 6.15
C ALA A 143 -21.22 10.26 5.35
N ILE A 144 -21.60 11.06 4.34
CA ILE A 144 -22.78 10.86 3.49
C ILE A 144 -22.71 9.53 2.69
N HIS A 145 -21.50 8.98 2.49
CA HIS A 145 -21.28 7.75 1.71
C HIS A 145 -21.85 6.46 2.33
N LEU A 146 -22.36 6.50 3.57
CA LEU A 146 -23.02 5.36 4.23
C LEU A 146 -24.54 5.29 4.01
N ARG A 147 -25.15 6.25 3.29
CA ARG A 147 -26.60 6.25 3.02
C ARG A 147 -27.05 5.45 1.80
N ASN A 148 -26.14 5.04 0.91
CA ASN A 148 -26.49 4.38 -0.35
C ASN A 148 -26.46 2.84 -0.30
N GLY A 149 -26.61 2.25 0.90
CA GLY A 149 -26.65 0.80 1.10
C GLY A 149 -27.89 0.29 1.83
N GLN A 150 -29.01 1.03 1.74
CA GLN A 150 -30.34 0.56 2.13
C GLN A 150 -31.11 0.15 0.87
#